data_AF-A0A1M4VG45-F1
#
_entry.id   AF-A0A1M4VG45-F1
#
_cell.length_a   1.000
_cell.length_b   1.000
_cell.length_c   1.000
_cell.angle_alpha   90.00
_cell.angle_beta   90.00
_cell.angle_gamma   90.00
#
_symmetry.space_group_name_H-M   'P 1'
#
loop_
_entity.id
_entity.type
_entity.pdbx_description
1 polymer ?
#
loop_
_entity_poly.entity_id
_entity_poly.type
_entity_poly.pdbx_seq_one_letter_code
_entity_poly.pdbx_strand_id
1 'polypeptide(L)'
;MLLKKYCLIFLIINIFIISFSMKIPVYKNEKFIGYINTSLEDSLNEEILNGYWLNLMEIDKELNYFILGTLNSYDTIYEFSKELGSYLLEKGYDFIIFGNLKALEKGSENFLDYIASSPFIVSQVLYTMIRGFETAGIFPIIYYGKDYNQEVKNSLDNKAGKISYFSDFDNQNYMFYDKIEKKVYLNKEYMPELSWDLSNEYNLEDVILNIFENSIIITGWLGNNYKVYYRELPKNSKEKSIIYFSKKIEKKINEFLEKNITIYSAKKNWNW
;
A
#
# COMPACT_ATOMS: atom_id res chain seq x y z
N MET A 1 -44.25 4.34 18.62
CA MET A 1 -42.87 4.53 19.13
C MET A 1 -41.97 3.30 18.91
N LEU A 2 -42.51 2.07 19.04
CA LEU A 2 -41.80 0.81 18.75
C LEU A 2 -41.32 0.69 17.29
N LEU A 3 -42.13 1.06 16.30
CA LEU A 3 -41.77 0.95 14.87
C LEU A 3 -40.50 1.74 14.51
N LYS A 4 -40.30 2.93 15.10
CA LYS A 4 -39.10 3.76 14.90
C LYS A 4 -37.84 3.12 15.48
N LYS A 5 -37.95 2.41 16.62
CA LYS A 5 -36.83 1.67 17.23
C LYS A 5 -36.44 0.46 16.36
N TYR A 6 -37.40 -0.28 15.81
CA TYR A 6 -37.11 -1.40 14.91
C TYR A 6 -36.48 -0.95 13.59
N CYS A 7 -36.94 0.16 13.00
CA CYS A 7 -36.29 0.74 11.82
C CYS A 7 -34.84 1.15 12.12
N LEU A 8 -34.56 1.74 13.30
CA LEU A 8 -33.20 2.11 13.68
C LEU A 8 -32.31 0.88 13.85
N ILE A 9 -32.81 -0.19 14.49
CA ILE A 9 -32.08 -1.45 14.65
C ILE A 9 -31.82 -2.10 13.29
N PHE A 10 -32.81 -2.16 12.40
CA PHE A 10 -32.64 -2.67 11.04
C PHE A 10 -31.64 -1.83 10.23
N LEU A 11 -31.66 -0.51 10.39
CA LEU A 11 -30.72 0.39 9.71
C LEU A 11 -29.29 0.22 10.25
N ILE A 12 -29.13 0.04 11.57
CA ILE A 12 -27.84 -0.30 12.19
C ILE A 12 -27.35 -1.67 11.72
N ILE A 13 -28.22 -2.68 11.66
CA ILE A 13 -27.88 -4.02 11.17
C ILE A 13 -27.50 -3.97 9.69
N ASN A 14 -28.23 -3.22 8.85
CA ASN A 14 -27.90 -3.07 7.43
C ASN A 14 -26.60 -2.29 7.23
N ILE A 15 -26.35 -1.23 8.02
CA ILE A 15 -25.06 -0.52 8.02
C ILE A 15 -23.96 -1.49 8.43
N PHE A 16 -24.16 -2.32 9.45
CA PHE A 16 -23.20 -3.34 9.86
C PHE A 16 -22.96 -4.37 8.75
N ILE A 17 -24.00 -4.92 8.12
CA ILE A 17 -23.91 -5.89 7.01
C ILE A 17 -23.19 -5.28 5.79
N ILE A 18 -23.43 -4.01 5.47
CA ILE A 18 -22.72 -3.29 4.40
C ILE A 18 -21.28 -2.94 4.80
N SER A 19 -21.00 -2.81 6.11
CA SER A 19 -19.67 -2.57 6.66
C SER A 19 -18.85 -3.86 6.83
N PHE A 20 -19.47 -5.03 6.67
CA PHE A 20 -18.74 -6.30 6.58
C PHE A 20 -18.02 -6.36 5.23
N SER A 21 -16.78 -6.82 5.31
CA SER A 21 -15.84 -6.89 4.20
C SER A 21 -16.42 -7.45 2.90
N MET A 22 -16.04 -6.79 1.81
CA MET A 22 -16.53 -7.12 0.49
C MET A 22 -15.55 -8.10 -0.17
N LYS A 23 -15.79 -9.39 0.00
CA LYS A 23 -15.05 -10.41 -0.74
C LYS A 23 -15.44 -10.37 -2.22
N ILE A 24 -14.47 -10.22 -3.11
CA ILE A 24 -14.68 -10.18 -4.55
C ILE A 24 -14.38 -11.57 -5.13
N PRO A 25 -15.36 -12.29 -5.70
CA PRO A 25 -15.13 -13.63 -6.22
C PRO A 25 -14.26 -13.63 -7.48
N VAL A 26 -13.34 -14.58 -7.54
CA VAL A 26 -12.41 -14.83 -8.65
C VAL A 26 -12.79 -16.10 -9.38
N TYR A 27 -12.83 -16.01 -10.71
CA TYR A 27 -13.24 -17.08 -11.61
C TYR A 27 -12.14 -17.41 -12.63
N LYS A 28 -12.09 -18.67 -13.04
CA LYS A 28 -11.32 -19.15 -14.18
C LYS A 28 -12.25 -19.92 -15.11
N ASN A 29 -12.46 -19.44 -16.33
CA ASN A 29 -13.39 -20.04 -17.30
C ASN A 29 -14.76 -20.40 -16.66
N GLU A 30 -15.40 -19.42 -16.01
CA GLU A 30 -16.67 -19.54 -15.27
C GLU A 30 -16.63 -20.38 -13.97
N LYS A 31 -15.55 -21.13 -13.71
CA LYS A 31 -15.37 -21.86 -12.45
C LYS A 31 -14.88 -20.91 -11.36
N PHE A 32 -15.60 -20.84 -10.24
CA PHE A 32 -15.14 -20.16 -9.03
C PHE A 32 -13.87 -20.84 -8.50
N ILE A 33 -12.85 -20.03 -8.19
CA ILE A 33 -11.55 -20.51 -7.70
C ILE A 33 -11.08 -19.82 -6.42
N GLY A 34 -11.70 -18.72 -5.99
CA GLY A 34 -11.23 -17.98 -4.83
C GLY A 34 -11.84 -16.59 -4.64
N TYR A 35 -11.31 -15.84 -3.68
CA TYR A 35 -11.72 -14.47 -3.37
C TYR A 35 -10.54 -13.50 -3.36
N ILE A 36 -10.80 -12.25 -3.71
CA ILE A 36 -9.99 -11.10 -3.26
C ILE A 36 -10.67 -10.54 -2.03
N ASN A 37 -9.96 -10.55 -0.92
CA ASN A 37 -10.38 -10.05 0.38
C ASN A 37 -9.97 -8.58 0.49
N THR A 38 -10.87 -7.73 0.96
CA THR A 38 -10.61 -6.30 1.17
C THR A 38 -10.28 -5.98 2.62
N SER A 39 -10.32 -6.98 3.51
CA SER A 39 -9.94 -6.85 4.90
C SER A 39 -9.12 -8.03 5.41
N LEU A 40 -8.22 -7.77 6.36
CA LEU A 40 -7.41 -8.78 7.05
C LEU A 40 -8.18 -9.64 8.06
N GLU A 41 -9.39 -9.22 8.43
CA GLU A 41 -10.29 -9.96 9.33
C GLU A 41 -11.19 -10.96 8.58
N ASP A 42 -11.04 -11.02 7.26
CA ASP A 42 -11.84 -11.88 6.39
C ASP A 42 -11.58 -13.36 6.67
N SER A 43 -12.65 -14.15 6.78
CA SER A 43 -12.49 -15.60 6.96
C SER A 43 -11.83 -16.23 5.73
N LEU A 44 -10.74 -16.96 5.93
CA LEU A 44 -10.03 -17.62 4.85
C LEU A 44 -10.42 -19.09 4.75
N ASN A 45 -10.28 -19.64 3.54
CA ASN A 45 -10.52 -21.04 3.28
C ASN A 45 -9.33 -21.61 2.51
N GLU A 46 -8.65 -22.58 3.10
CA GLU A 46 -7.43 -23.21 2.58
C GLU A 46 -7.66 -23.99 1.28
N GLU A 47 -8.90 -24.34 0.93
CA GLU A 47 -9.23 -25.09 -0.29
C GLU A 47 -9.37 -24.22 -1.55
N ILE A 48 -9.32 -22.89 -1.40
CA ILE A 48 -9.53 -21.91 -2.48
C ILE A 48 -8.42 -20.86 -2.48
N LEU A 49 -8.31 -20.12 -3.59
CA LEU A 49 -7.39 -18.98 -3.65
C LEU A 49 -7.90 -17.82 -2.79
N ASN A 50 -7.00 -17.25 -2.00
CA ASN A 50 -7.23 -16.08 -1.16
C ASN A 50 -6.26 -14.97 -1.55
N GLY A 51 -6.77 -13.95 -2.23
CA GLY A 51 -6.06 -12.71 -2.46
C GLY A 51 -6.31 -11.71 -1.35
N TYR A 52 -5.34 -10.85 -1.04
CA TYR A 52 -5.55 -9.65 -0.23
C TYR A 52 -5.36 -8.39 -1.07
N TRP A 53 -6.35 -7.51 -1.08
CA TRP A 53 -6.18 -6.16 -1.61
C TRP A 53 -5.55 -5.29 -0.52
N LEU A 54 -4.27 -4.95 -0.68
CA LEU A 54 -3.49 -4.25 0.33
C LEU A 54 -4.13 -2.92 0.73
N ASN A 55 -4.52 -2.84 2.00
CA ASN A 55 -4.87 -1.61 2.68
C ASN A 55 -3.85 -1.31 3.79
N LEU A 56 -2.92 -0.39 3.53
CA LEU A 56 -1.87 -0.03 4.49
C LEU A 56 -2.43 0.48 5.83
N MET A 57 -3.64 1.05 5.86
CA MET A 57 -4.25 1.53 7.10
C MET A 57 -4.75 0.41 8.01
N GLU A 58 -5.03 -0.78 7.47
CA GLU A 58 -5.32 -1.97 8.29
C GLU A 58 -4.04 -2.53 8.93
N ILE A 59 -2.89 -2.32 8.29
CA ILE A 59 -1.58 -2.71 8.83
C ILE A 59 -1.14 -1.74 9.93
N ASP A 60 -1.16 -0.44 9.65
CA ASP A 60 -0.99 0.62 10.64
C ASP A 60 -1.73 1.88 10.19
N LYS A 61 -2.54 2.47 11.08
CA LYS A 61 -3.43 3.60 10.77
C LYS A 61 -2.71 4.85 10.24
N GLU A 62 -1.42 5.00 10.51
CA GLU A 62 -0.62 6.13 10.03
C GLU A 62 0.20 5.78 8.78
N LEU A 63 0.32 4.50 8.41
CA LEU A 63 1.06 4.07 7.24
C LEU A 63 0.31 4.39 5.94
N ASN A 64 1.03 4.85 4.93
CA ASN A 64 0.50 5.21 3.62
C ASN A 64 1.58 5.12 2.54
N TYR A 65 1.17 5.10 1.26
CA TYR A 65 2.09 4.92 0.14
C TYR A 65 3.09 6.07 0.00
N PHE A 66 2.71 7.30 0.36
CA PHE A 66 3.60 8.46 0.25
C PHE A 66 4.84 8.32 1.12
N ILE A 67 4.68 7.80 2.35
CA ILE A 67 5.80 7.53 3.25
C ILE A 67 6.84 6.62 2.58
N LEU A 68 6.41 5.57 1.88
CA LEU A 68 7.33 4.64 1.22
C LEU A 68 8.19 5.33 0.15
N GLY A 69 7.65 6.34 -0.54
CA GLY A 69 8.40 7.10 -1.54
C GLY A 69 9.38 8.13 -0.98
N THR A 70 9.30 8.49 0.31
CA THR A 70 10.23 9.44 0.93
C THR A 70 11.49 8.75 1.46
N LEU A 71 11.46 7.44 1.66
CA LEU A 71 12.54 6.69 2.31
C LEU A 71 13.87 6.80 1.55
N ASN A 72 14.95 6.97 2.31
CA ASN A 72 16.31 7.01 1.76
C ASN A 72 16.80 5.63 1.32
N SER A 73 16.39 4.57 2.03
CA SER A 73 16.78 3.19 1.79
C SER A 73 15.62 2.39 1.20
N TYR A 74 15.88 1.73 0.08
CA TYR A 74 14.95 0.74 -0.48
C TYR A 74 14.98 -0.57 0.33
N ASP A 75 16.04 -0.83 1.09
CA ASP A 75 16.11 -2.03 1.95
C ASP A 75 14.98 -2.03 2.99
N THR A 76 14.66 -0.86 3.56
CA THR A 76 13.51 -0.73 4.49
C THR A 76 12.17 -1.08 3.83
N ILE A 77 12.00 -0.76 2.55
CA ILE A 77 10.78 -1.11 1.78
C ILE A 77 10.76 -2.61 1.50
N TYR A 78 11.91 -3.18 1.13
CA TYR A 78 12.06 -4.61 0.89
C TYR A 78 11.72 -5.41 2.14
N GLU A 79 12.32 -5.06 3.28
CA GLU A 79 12.05 -5.70 4.57
C GLU A 79 10.58 -5.56 4.93
N PHE A 80 10.00 -4.37 4.83
CA PHE A 80 8.56 -4.18 5.08
C PHE A 80 7.67 -5.10 4.25
N SER A 81 7.93 -5.19 2.94
CA SER A 81 7.17 -6.08 2.06
C SER A 81 7.41 -7.55 2.35
N LYS A 82 8.63 -7.93 2.74
CA LYS A 82 8.96 -9.31 3.13
C LYS A 82 8.23 -9.72 4.40
N GLU A 83 8.29 -8.89 5.44
CA GLU A 83 7.63 -9.13 6.73
C GLU A 83 6.10 -9.15 6.58
N LEU A 84 5.55 -8.18 5.84
CA LEU A 84 4.12 -8.14 5.55
C LEU A 84 3.68 -9.35 4.73
N GLY A 85 4.46 -9.75 3.72
CA GLY A 85 4.14 -10.92 2.90
C GLY A 85 4.15 -12.21 3.72
N SER A 86 5.10 -12.34 4.66
CA SER A 86 5.21 -13.52 5.54
C SER A 86 3.99 -13.59 6.47
N TYR A 87 3.60 -12.46 7.06
CA TYR A 87 2.37 -12.35 7.85
C TYR A 87 1.10 -12.74 7.06
N LEU A 88 1.01 -12.30 5.79
CA LEU A 88 -0.13 -12.64 4.93
C LEU A 88 -0.13 -14.13 4.55
N LEU A 89 1.04 -14.70 4.27
CA LEU A 89 1.17 -16.11 3.93
C LEU A 89 0.76 -16.99 5.13
N GLU A 90 1.21 -16.66 6.34
CA GLU A 90 0.78 -17.37 7.57
C GLU A 90 -0.72 -17.29 7.82
N LYS A 91 -1.36 -16.18 7.43
CA LYS A 91 -2.82 -16.06 7.48
C LYS A 91 -3.52 -16.96 6.47
N GLY A 92 -2.85 -17.38 5.40
CA GLY A 92 -3.42 -18.20 4.32
C GLY A 92 -3.80 -17.41 3.06
N TYR A 93 -3.16 -16.26 2.81
CA TYR A 93 -3.27 -15.54 1.54
C TYR A 93 -2.23 -16.04 0.53
N ASP A 94 -2.66 -16.29 -0.70
CA ASP A 94 -1.81 -16.77 -1.80
C ASP A 94 -1.20 -15.63 -2.62
N PHE A 95 -1.92 -14.50 -2.72
CA PHE A 95 -1.50 -13.37 -3.52
C PHE A 95 -1.91 -12.04 -2.89
N ILE A 96 -1.21 -10.98 -3.29
CA ILE A 96 -1.46 -9.62 -2.84
C ILE A 96 -1.63 -8.67 -4.02
N ILE A 97 -2.72 -7.89 -4.02
CA ILE A 97 -2.94 -6.80 -4.97
C ILE A 97 -2.53 -5.50 -4.28
N PHE A 98 -1.60 -4.75 -4.86
CA PHE A 98 -1.12 -3.51 -4.24
C PHE A 98 -0.68 -2.44 -5.23
N GLY A 99 -0.41 -1.26 -4.65
CA GLY A 99 0.07 -0.09 -5.36
C GLY A 99 -0.97 0.50 -6.31
N ASN A 100 -0.52 1.47 -7.07
CA ASN A 100 -1.16 1.93 -8.28
C ASN A 100 -0.05 2.49 -9.19
N LEU A 101 -0.25 2.41 -10.51
CA LEU A 101 0.73 2.91 -11.47
C LEU A 101 0.61 4.44 -11.67
N LYS A 102 0.15 5.20 -10.67
CA LYS A 102 -0.02 6.66 -10.78
C LYS A 102 1.19 7.40 -10.23
N ALA A 103 1.43 8.59 -10.75
CA ALA A 103 2.38 9.54 -10.17
C ALA A 103 1.60 10.65 -9.45
N LEU A 104 2.18 11.18 -8.38
CA LEU A 104 1.62 12.31 -7.66
C LEU A 104 1.70 13.58 -8.51
N GLU A 105 0.58 14.25 -8.67
CA GLU A 105 0.47 15.50 -9.44
C GLU A 105 0.15 16.68 -8.52
N LYS A 106 0.48 17.89 -8.98
CA LYS A 106 0.13 19.11 -8.24
C LYS A 106 -1.39 19.27 -8.22
N GLY A 107 -1.97 19.36 -7.02
CA GLY A 107 -3.41 19.53 -6.85
C GLY A 107 -4.19 18.22 -6.67
N SER A 108 -3.51 17.07 -6.58
CA SER A 108 -4.14 15.82 -6.11
C SER A 108 -4.85 16.05 -4.77
N GLU A 109 -6.08 15.54 -4.64
CA GLU A 109 -6.92 15.74 -3.46
C GLU A 109 -6.27 15.20 -2.18
N ASN A 110 -5.68 14.00 -2.27
CA ASN A 110 -4.99 13.37 -1.16
C ASN A 110 -3.61 12.85 -1.63
N PHE A 111 -2.55 13.55 -1.25
CA PHE A 111 -1.19 13.18 -1.64
C PHE A 111 -0.69 11.89 -0.99
N LEU A 112 -1.29 11.47 0.14
CA LEU A 112 -0.89 10.29 0.91
C LEU A 112 -1.14 8.98 0.15
N ASP A 113 -2.05 9.01 -0.83
CA ASP A 113 -2.43 7.85 -1.65
C ASP A 113 -1.41 7.54 -2.76
N TYR A 114 -0.43 8.43 -2.97
CA TYR A 114 0.56 8.33 -4.03
C TYR A 114 1.95 8.07 -3.44
N ILE A 115 2.77 7.31 -4.15
CA ILE A 115 4.15 7.04 -3.73
C ILE A 115 5.05 8.27 -3.91
N ALA A 116 5.05 8.88 -5.09
CA ALA A 116 5.94 9.99 -5.43
C ALA A 116 5.46 10.71 -6.70
N SER A 117 5.95 11.93 -6.94
CA SER A 117 5.73 12.65 -8.20
C SER A 117 6.66 12.18 -9.33
N SER A 118 7.75 11.49 -8.99
CA SER A 118 8.70 10.96 -9.98
C SER A 118 8.30 9.54 -10.39
N PRO A 119 8.03 9.28 -11.67
CA PRO A 119 7.69 7.93 -12.14
C PRO A 119 8.76 6.87 -11.83
N PHE A 120 10.03 7.27 -11.81
CA PHE A 120 11.15 6.37 -11.47
C PHE A 120 11.19 6.00 -9.99
N ILE A 121 10.79 6.91 -9.09
CA ILE A 121 10.68 6.59 -7.66
C ILE A 121 9.50 5.64 -7.46
N VAL A 122 8.35 5.92 -8.08
CA VAL A 122 7.17 5.04 -8.01
C VAL A 122 7.52 3.64 -8.49
N SER A 123 8.15 3.51 -9.67
CA SER A 123 8.53 2.20 -10.21
C SER A 123 9.57 1.49 -9.35
N GLN A 124 10.54 2.21 -8.75
CA GLN A 124 11.54 1.60 -7.87
C GLN A 124 10.92 1.10 -6.56
N VAL A 125 10.00 1.85 -5.96
CA VAL A 125 9.28 1.41 -4.75
C VAL A 125 8.44 0.18 -5.05
N LEU A 126 7.62 0.22 -6.11
CA LEU A 126 6.80 -0.92 -6.51
C LEU A 126 7.65 -2.16 -6.83
N TYR A 127 8.75 -2.01 -7.57
CA TYR A 127 9.69 -3.09 -7.84
C TYR A 127 10.26 -3.69 -6.55
N THR A 128 10.66 -2.85 -5.61
CA THR A 128 11.22 -3.29 -4.32
C THR A 128 10.19 -4.06 -3.51
N MET A 129 8.93 -3.58 -3.50
CA MET A 129 7.82 -4.30 -2.86
C MET A 129 7.54 -5.65 -3.54
N ILE A 130 7.52 -5.72 -4.88
CA ILE A 130 7.40 -6.98 -5.64
C ILE A 130 8.44 -7.97 -5.15
N ARG A 131 9.72 -7.57 -5.07
CA ARG A 131 10.81 -8.46 -4.61
C ARG A 131 10.65 -8.90 -3.16
N GLY A 132 10.20 -8.01 -2.28
CA GLY A 132 9.93 -8.34 -0.88
C GLY A 132 8.82 -9.40 -0.76
N PHE A 133 7.70 -9.19 -1.45
CA PHE A 133 6.58 -10.15 -1.49
C PHE A 133 6.96 -11.48 -2.15
N GLU A 134 7.69 -11.46 -3.27
CA GLU A 134 8.18 -12.69 -3.90
C GLU A 134 9.10 -13.48 -2.97
N THR A 135 9.98 -12.78 -2.24
CA THR A 135 10.82 -13.41 -1.22
C THR A 135 9.95 -14.02 -0.13
N ALA A 136 8.90 -13.30 0.29
CA ALA A 136 7.93 -13.73 1.28
C ALA A 136 7.13 -14.99 0.92
N GLY A 137 7.20 -15.44 -0.34
CA GLY A 137 6.35 -16.52 -0.84
C GLY A 137 4.92 -16.09 -1.18
N ILE A 138 4.59 -14.79 -1.17
CA ILE A 138 3.27 -14.30 -1.59
C ILE A 138 3.32 -13.72 -3.01
N PHE A 139 2.37 -14.10 -3.87
CA PHE A 139 2.42 -13.69 -5.27
C PHE A 139 1.99 -12.23 -5.44
N PRO A 140 2.85 -11.33 -5.95
CA PRO A 140 2.51 -9.92 -6.10
C PRO A 140 1.72 -9.65 -7.38
N ILE A 141 0.67 -8.83 -7.26
CA ILE A 141 -0.14 -8.33 -8.37
C ILE A 141 -0.24 -6.81 -8.26
N ILE A 142 0.10 -6.09 -9.33
CA ILE A 142 0.02 -4.63 -9.36
C ILE A 142 -1.36 -4.19 -9.84
N TYR A 143 -1.98 -3.25 -9.12
CA TYR A 143 -3.21 -2.63 -9.60
C TYR A 143 -2.94 -1.72 -10.81
N TYR A 144 -3.62 -2.04 -11.91
CA TYR A 144 -3.60 -1.32 -13.16
C TYR A 144 -4.97 -0.66 -13.37
N GLY A 145 -5.06 0.61 -12.96
CA GLY A 145 -6.25 1.46 -13.12
C GLY A 145 -6.21 2.33 -14.38
N LYS A 146 -7.37 2.83 -14.82
CA LYS A 146 -7.52 3.55 -16.13
C LYS A 146 -6.63 4.77 -16.29
N ASP A 147 -6.36 5.46 -15.20
CA ASP A 147 -5.58 6.70 -15.12
C ASP A 147 -4.13 6.44 -14.68
N TYR A 148 -3.58 5.29 -15.07
CA TYR A 148 -2.18 4.98 -14.83
C TYR A 148 -1.25 5.93 -15.60
N ASN A 149 -0.06 6.13 -15.05
CA ASN A 149 1.03 6.84 -15.70
C ASN A 149 1.86 5.84 -16.54
N GLN A 150 1.92 6.08 -17.85
CA GLN A 150 2.64 5.20 -18.79
C GLN A 150 4.14 5.09 -18.48
N GLU A 151 4.77 6.16 -18.00
CA GLU A 151 6.19 6.16 -17.65
C GLU A 151 6.46 5.28 -16.43
N VAL A 152 5.57 5.30 -15.43
CA VAL A 152 5.64 4.38 -14.27
C VAL A 152 5.58 2.94 -14.76
N LYS A 153 4.58 2.62 -15.60
CA LYS A 153 4.40 1.28 -16.16
C LYS A 153 5.63 0.81 -16.93
N ASN A 154 6.09 1.59 -17.90
CA ASN A 154 7.25 1.25 -18.73
C ASN A 154 8.52 1.07 -17.87
N SER A 155 8.73 1.96 -16.90
CA SER A 155 9.88 1.87 -15.99
C SER A 155 9.82 0.62 -15.12
N LEU A 156 8.64 0.27 -14.62
CA LEU A 156 8.43 -0.92 -13.81
C LEU A 156 8.60 -2.20 -14.63
N ASP A 157 7.98 -2.28 -15.81
CA ASP A 157 8.10 -3.42 -16.74
C ASP A 157 9.57 -3.67 -17.12
N ASN A 158 10.34 -2.62 -17.38
CA ASN A 158 11.77 -2.75 -17.68
C ASN A 158 12.61 -3.26 -16.49
N LYS A 159 12.18 -3.00 -15.24
CA LYS A 159 12.88 -3.45 -14.02
C LYS A 159 12.53 -4.89 -13.65
N ALA A 160 11.24 -5.24 -13.71
CA ALA A 160 10.74 -6.54 -13.26
C ALA A 160 10.65 -7.58 -14.39
N GLY A 161 10.65 -7.16 -15.65
CA GLY A 161 10.46 -8.02 -16.82
C GLY A 161 8.99 -8.46 -16.95
N LYS A 162 8.59 -9.52 -16.24
CA LYS A 162 7.22 -10.04 -16.28
C LYS A 162 6.48 -9.69 -14.99
N ILE A 163 5.39 -8.93 -15.12
CA ILE A 163 4.56 -8.48 -14.00
C ILE A 163 3.13 -8.97 -14.19
N SER A 164 2.51 -9.36 -13.08
CA SER A 164 1.08 -9.67 -13.03
C SER A 164 0.30 -8.42 -12.64
N TYR A 165 -0.77 -8.16 -13.39
CA TYR A 165 -1.63 -7.00 -13.21
C TYR A 165 -3.05 -7.42 -12.86
N PHE A 166 -3.71 -6.62 -12.02
CA PHE A 166 -5.14 -6.63 -11.80
C PHE A 166 -5.75 -5.35 -12.40
N SER A 167 -6.70 -5.48 -13.32
CA SER A 167 -7.31 -4.33 -14.01
C SER A 167 -8.84 -4.37 -14.02
N ASP A 168 -9.48 -3.22 -13.89
CA ASP A 168 -10.94 -3.08 -14.01
C ASP A 168 -11.41 -2.57 -15.39
N PHE A 169 -10.51 -2.52 -16.36
CA PHE A 169 -10.78 -1.95 -17.68
C PHE A 169 -10.10 -2.65 -18.86
N ASP A 170 -9.06 -3.45 -18.61
CA ASP A 170 -8.30 -4.13 -19.64
C ASP A 170 -8.26 -5.64 -19.39
N ASN A 171 -8.76 -6.39 -20.37
CA ASN A 171 -8.86 -7.84 -20.35
C ASN A 171 -7.56 -8.56 -20.77
N GLN A 172 -6.47 -7.85 -21.03
CA GLN A 172 -5.17 -8.47 -21.34
C GLN A 172 -4.34 -8.77 -20.08
N ASN A 173 -4.79 -8.31 -18.92
CA ASN A 173 -4.10 -8.49 -17.65
C ASN A 173 -4.24 -9.91 -17.09
N TYR A 174 -3.38 -10.28 -16.15
CA TYR A 174 -3.41 -11.60 -15.52
C TYR A 174 -4.74 -11.83 -14.80
N MET A 175 -5.21 -10.83 -14.05
CA MET A 175 -6.56 -10.76 -13.50
C MET A 175 -7.27 -9.52 -14.05
N PHE A 176 -8.54 -9.64 -14.39
CA PHE A 176 -9.36 -8.49 -14.77
C PHE A 176 -10.75 -8.52 -14.12
N TYR A 177 -11.31 -7.36 -13.81
CA TYR A 177 -12.66 -7.19 -13.29
C TYR A 177 -13.61 -6.77 -14.41
N ASP A 178 -14.56 -7.66 -14.72
CA ASP A 178 -15.64 -7.38 -15.64
C ASP A 178 -16.73 -6.55 -14.94
N LYS A 179 -16.93 -5.32 -15.40
CA LYS A 179 -17.93 -4.40 -14.84
C LYS A 179 -19.37 -4.75 -15.20
N ILE A 180 -19.58 -5.42 -16.34
CA ILE A 180 -20.91 -5.84 -16.80
C ILE A 180 -21.38 -6.98 -15.92
N GLU A 181 -20.54 -7.98 -15.73
CA GLU A 181 -20.87 -9.16 -14.92
C GLU A 181 -20.60 -8.99 -13.42
N LYS A 182 -19.81 -7.97 -13.05
CA LYS A 182 -19.34 -7.70 -11.69
C LYS A 182 -18.56 -8.89 -11.10
N LYS A 183 -17.63 -9.45 -11.88
CA LYS A 183 -16.81 -10.62 -11.52
C LYS A 183 -15.33 -10.38 -11.85
N VAL A 184 -14.44 -11.02 -11.10
CA VAL A 184 -13.00 -11.06 -11.42
C VAL A 184 -12.67 -12.35 -12.16
N TYR A 185 -11.88 -12.24 -13.21
CA TYR A 185 -11.47 -13.32 -14.08
C TYR A 185 -9.95 -13.44 -14.13
N LEU A 186 -9.46 -14.68 -14.06
CA LEU A 186 -8.08 -15.04 -14.28
C LEU A 186 -7.87 -15.47 -15.74
N ASN A 187 -7.10 -14.69 -16.50
CA ASN A 187 -6.96 -14.84 -17.96
C ASN A 187 -5.88 -15.81 -18.41
N LYS A 188 -5.00 -16.25 -17.51
CA LYS A 188 -3.92 -17.18 -17.83
C LYS A 188 -4.12 -18.52 -17.14
N GLU A 189 -3.60 -19.57 -17.76
CA GLU A 189 -3.70 -20.93 -17.19
C GLU A 189 -2.93 -21.10 -15.89
N TYR A 190 -1.92 -20.26 -15.66
CA TYR A 190 -1.06 -20.28 -14.48
C TYR A 190 -1.85 -19.92 -13.21
N MET A 191 -1.78 -20.77 -12.18
CA MET A 191 -2.18 -20.39 -10.82
C MET A 191 -0.94 -19.83 -10.09
N PRO A 192 -1.09 -18.71 -9.38
CA PRO A 192 0.05 -18.09 -8.74
C PRO A 192 0.43 -18.87 -7.49
N GLU A 193 1.56 -19.56 -7.54
CA GLU A 193 2.15 -20.23 -6.38
C GLU A 193 3.64 -19.87 -6.30
N LEU A 194 4.09 -19.56 -5.08
CA LEU A 194 5.49 -19.39 -4.73
C LEU A 194 5.76 -20.32 -3.55
N SER A 195 6.65 -21.30 -3.73
CA SER A 195 6.84 -22.41 -2.78
C SER A 195 8.01 -22.20 -1.81
N TRP A 196 8.24 -20.96 -1.37
CA TRP A 196 9.34 -20.65 -0.45
C TRP A 196 8.90 -20.90 0.99
N ASP A 197 9.68 -21.69 1.72
CA ASP A 197 9.51 -21.90 3.16
C ASP A 197 10.28 -20.80 3.90
N LEU A 198 9.57 -19.89 4.58
CA LEU A 198 10.17 -18.80 5.33
C LEU A 198 9.95 -18.96 6.83
N SER A 199 10.85 -18.36 7.61
CA SER A 199 10.81 -18.41 9.06
C SER A 199 9.59 -17.69 9.64
N ASN A 200 8.95 -18.30 10.63
CA ASN A 200 7.76 -17.82 11.34
C ASN A 200 8.02 -16.67 12.34
N GLU A 201 9.15 -15.98 12.23
CA GLU A 201 9.49 -14.84 13.10
C GLU A 201 9.45 -13.57 12.26
N TYR A 202 8.28 -12.93 12.19
CA TYR A 202 8.12 -11.62 11.57
C TYR A 202 7.97 -10.51 12.60
N ASN A 203 8.60 -9.36 12.35
CA ASN A 203 8.60 -8.20 13.24
C ASN A 203 8.11 -6.94 12.52
N LEU A 204 6.86 -7.01 12.07
CA LEU A 204 6.24 -5.97 11.26
C LEU A 204 6.13 -4.63 12.02
N GLU A 205 5.90 -4.64 13.34
CA GLU A 205 5.80 -3.43 14.14
C GLU A 205 7.12 -2.64 14.18
N ASP A 206 8.26 -3.31 14.38
CA ASP A 206 9.57 -2.65 14.41
C ASP A 206 9.95 -2.11 13.03
N VAL A 207 9.64 -2.84 11.96
CA VAL A 207 9.88 -2.36 10.59
C VAL A 207 9.02 -1.13 10.27
N ILE A 208 7.76 -1.10 10.71
CA ILE A 208 6.89 0.08 10.56
C ILE A 208 7.43 1.26 11.36
N LEU A 209 7.90 1.05 12.58
CA LEU A 209 8.53 2.10 13.36
C LEU A 209 9.77 2.65 12.64
N ASN A 210 10.62 1.76 12.11
CA ASN A 210 11.79 2.12 11.32
C ASN A 210 11.42 2.92 10.06
N ILE A 211 10.32 2.57 9.37
CA ILE A 211 9.77 3.37 8.28
C ILE A 211 9.45 4.80 8.75
N PHE A 212 8.72 4.94 9.86
CA PHE A 212 8.34 6.27 10.35
C PHE A 212 9.57 7.11 10.69
N GLU A 213 10.54 6.53 11.39
CA GLU A 213 11.79 7.23 11.75
C GLU A 213 12.59 7.69 10.53
N ASN A 214 12.59 6.91 9.45
CA ASN A 214 13.34 7.21 8.21
C ASN A 214 12.52 8.00 7.17
N SER A 215 11.30 8.42 7.52
CA SER A 215 10.41 9.18 6.64
C SER A 215 10.35 10.67 6.96
N ILE A 216 11.11 11.14 7.96
CA ILE A 216 11.13 12.55 8.38
C ILE A 216 11.82 13.40 7.32
N ILE A 217 11.12 14.38 6.75
CA ILE A 217 11.66 15.25 5.70
C ILE A 217 11.97 16.61 6.28
N ILE A 218 13.18 17.12 6.03
CA ILE A 218 13.61 18.45 6.44
C ILE A 218 13.89 19.27 5.18
N THR A 219 13.22 20.41 5.05
CA THR A 219 13.42 21.35 3.94
C THR A 219 14.02 22.66 4.42
N GLY A 220 14.70 23.37 3.50
CA GLY A 220 15.35 24.65 3.78
C GLY A 220 16.75 24.55 4.39
N TRP A 221 17.36 25.71 4.66
CA TRP A 221 18.71 25.80 5.23
C TRP A 221 18.72 25.43 6.74
N LEU A 222 19.76 24.72 7.18
CA LEU A 222 19.99 24.35 8.58
C LEU A 222 20.04 25.58 9.51
N GLY A 223 19.48 25.48 10.73
CA GLY A 223 19.46 26.55 11.75
C GLY A 223 18.17 26.52 12.59
N ASN A 224 17.74 27.65 13.17
CA ASN A 224 16.54 27.68 14.03
C ASN A 224 15.22 27.96 13.25
N ASN A 225 14.08 27.82 13.93
CA ASN A 225 12.72 28.20 13.49
C ASN A 225 12.09 27.35 12.36
N TYR A 226 12.14 26.02 12.48
CA TYR A 226 11.41 25.13 11.57
C TYR A 226 9.90 25.22 11.82
N LYS A 227 9.12 25.23 10.74
CA LYS A 227 7.69 24.92 10.82
C LYS A 227 7.49 23.41 10.81
N VAL A 228 6.59 22.92 11.65
CA VAL A 228 6.34 21.49 11.81
C VAL A 228 5.02 21.12 11.15
N TYR A 229 5.06 20.16 10.23
CA TYR A 229 3.91 19.67 9.48
C TYR A 229 3.68 18.19 9.78
N TYR A 230 2.52 17.88 10.32
CA TYR A 230 2.07 16.50 10.52
C TYR A 230 1.16 16.11 9.37
N ARG A 231 1.60 15.14 8.55
CA ARG A 231 0.84 14.61 7.39
C ARG A 231 0.34 15.71 6.44
N GLU A 232 1.09 16.80 6.33
CA GLU A 232 0.81 17.93 5.47
C GLU A 232 2.08 18.33 4.73
N LEU A 233 1.92 18.83 3.50
CA LEU A 233 3.04 19.37 2.72
C LEU A 233 3.12 20.89 2.89
N PRO A 234 4.33 21.46 2.99
CA PRO A 234 4.48 22.91 3.02
C PRO A 234 3.99 23.51 1.69
N LYS A 235 3.41 24.73 1.78
CA LYS A 235 2.91 25.45 0.59
C LYS A 235 4.00 25.86 -0.39
N ASN A 236 5.25 25.94 0.09
CA ASN A 236 6.41 26.35 -0.66
C ASN A 236 7.59 25.42 -0.34
N SER A 237 8.21 24.84 -1.36
CA SER A 237 9.35 23.94 -1.22
C SER A 237 10.62 24.58 -0.64
N LYS A 238 10.70 25.91 -0.65
CA LYS A 238 11.80 26.67 -0.02
C LYS A 238 11.54 26.98 1.45
N GLU A 239 10.34 26.68 1.95
CA GLU A 239 10.02 26.89 3.36
C GLU A 239 10.87 25.97 4.24
N LYS A 240 11.30 26.50 5.37
CA LYS A 240 12.07 25.75 6.34
C LYS A 240 11.13 24.93 7.21
N SER A 241 11.05 23.64 6.92
CA SER A 241 9.98 22.79 7.44
C SER A 241 10.48 21.41 7.84
N ILE A 242 9.84 20.82 8.83
CA ILE A 242 9.95 19.41 9.21
C ILE A 242 8.59 18.79 8.90
N ILE A 243 8.59 17.76 8.05
CA ILE A 243 7.40 16.99 7.72
C ILE A 243 7.57 15.59 8.31
N TYR A 244 6.55 15.12 9.00
CA TYR A 244 6.51 13.78 9.58
C TYR A 244 5.09 13.20 9.48
N PHE A 245 4.98 11.87 9.50
CA PHE A 245 3.75 11.19 9.09
C PHE A 245 3.11 10.31 10.17
N SER A 246 3.77 10.15 11.32
CA SER A 246 3.27 9.36 12.45
C SER A 246 3.52 10.08 13.77
N LYS A 247 2.54 10.05 14.68
CA LYS A 247 2.71 10.58 16.04
C LYS A 247 3.70 9.79 16.87
N LYS A 248 4.00 8.52 16.51
CA LYS A 248 4.99 7.68 17.19
C LYS A 248 6.38 8.32 17.23
N ILE A 249 6.71 9.19 16.27
CA ILE A 249 8.01 9.87 16.18
C ILE A 249 7.97 11.34 16.61
N GLU A 250 6.82 11.86 17.08
CA GLU A 250 6.67 13.28 17.47
C GLU A 250 7.64 13.69 18.58
N LYS A 251 7.88 12.80 19.55
CA LYS A 251 8.89 13.02 20.60
C LYS A 251 10.28 13.26 20.00
N LYS A 252 10.67 12.49 18.98
CA LYS A 252 11.97 12.62 18.29
C LYS A 252 12.09 13.96 17.57
N ILE A 253 10.98 14.46 17.00
CA ILE A 253 10.92 15.80 16.39
C ILE A 253 11.10 16.90 17.43
N ASN A 254 10.42 16.79 18.58
CA ASN A 254 10.55 17.77 19.65
C ASN A 254 11.98 17.78 20.24
N GLU A 255 12.58 16.61 20.42
CA GLU A 255 13.97 16.51 20.87
C GLU A 255 14.96 17.09 19.84
N PHE A 256 14.69 16.97 18.54
CA PHE A 256 15.49 17.63 17.50
C PHE A 256 15.43 19.15 17.65
N LEU A 257 14.24 19.71 17.87
CA LEU A 257 14.03 21.15 17.97
C LEU A 257 14.58 21.76 19.27
N GLU A 258 14.49 21.04 20.39
CA GLU A 258 14.87 21.55 21.72
C GLU A 258 16.32 21.22 22.09
N LYS A 259 16.75 19.98 21.80
CA LYS A 259 18.02 19.42 22.27
C LYS A 259 19.08 19.31 21.16
N ASN A 260 18.75 19.69 19.93
CA ASN A 260 19.61 19.56 18.75
C ASN A 260 20.18 18.14 18.57
N ILE A 261 19.36 17.10 18.82
CA ILE A 261 19.75 15.73 18.45
C ILE A 261 19.94 15.64 16.93
N THR A 262 20.65 14.63 16.44
CA THR A 262 20.80 14.44 14.99
C THR A 262 19.65 13.60 14.45
N ILE A 263 19.02 14.06 13.38
CA ILE A 263 18.08 13.28 12.58
C ILE A 263 18.51 13.35 11.11
N TYR A 264 18.34 12.24 10.39
CA TYR A 264 18.64 12.18 8.96
C TYR A 264 17.38 12.51 8.17
N SER A 265 17.48 13.48 7.27
CA SER A 265 16.35 13.84 6.41
C SER A 265 16.12 12.78 5.34
N ALA A 266 14.87 12.35 5.21
CA ALA A 266 14.34 11.59 4.10
C ALA A 266 14.35 12.40 2.78
N LYS A 267 14.10 11.72 1.66
CA LYS A 267 14.01 12.33 0.32
C LYS A 267 12.71 13.11 0.18
N LYS A 268 12.81 14.32 -0.36
CA LYS A 268 11.67 15.02 -0.96
C LYS A 268 11.25 14.27 -2.23
N ASN A 269 10.01 13.80 -2.29
CA ASN A 269 9.45 13.02 -3.41
C ASN A 269 8.31 13.74 -4.16
N TRP A 270 8.17 15.07 -3.99
CA TRP A 270 7.24 15.94 -4.73
C TRP A 270 7.95 17.13 -5.39
N ASN A 271 7.41 17.63 -6.50
CA ASN A 271 8.11 18.56 -7.41
C ASN A 271 7.51 19.97 -7.53
N TRP A 272 6.66 20.40 -6.60
CA TRP A 272 6.19 21.80 -6.50
C TRP A 272 6.74 22.52 -5.26
#